data_AF-A0A2V9HAK3-F1
#
_entry.id   AF-A0A2V9HAK3-F1
#
_cell.length_a   1.000
_cell.length_b   1.000
_cell.length_c   1.000
_cell.angle_alpha   90.00
_cell.angle_beta   90.00
_cell.angle_gamma   90.00
#
_symmetry.space_group_name_H-M   'P 1'
#
loop_
_entity.id
_entity.type
_entity.pdbx_description
1 polymer ?
#
loop_
_entity_poly.entity_id
_entity_poly.type
_entity_poly.pdbx_seq_one_letter_code
_entity_poly.pdbx_strand_id
1 'polypeptide(L)'
;MIHIFQSWTQIIVFVTTATSMSRSSAAVIQVDDPEGAALIYQYQNQPLADAMRTMHMHYGTAMLRVSNDGCLAGDYYAGRDRRTFGRICCKRVKGVCSA
;
A
#
# COMPACT_ATOMS: atom_id res chain seq x y z
N MET A 1 0.38 -3.97 -8.54
CA MET A 1 0.19 -2.55 -8.92
C MET A 1 -0.34 -1.79 -7.72
N ILE A 2 0.16 -0.58 -7.47
CA ILE A 2 -0.31 0.29 -6.40
C ILE A 2 -0.93 1.55 -7.01
N HIS A 3 -2.10 1.94 -6.52
CA HIS A 3 -2.75 3.20 -6.85
C HIS A 3 -2.99 4.00 -5.57
N ILE A 4 -2.61 5.27 -5.60
CA ILE A 4 -2.79 6.20 -4.50
C ILE A 4 -3.66 7.34 -5.02
N PHE A 5 -4.86 7.47 -4.46
CA PHE A 5 -5.77 8.56 -4.75
C PHE A 5 -5.78 9.51 -3.56
N GLN A 6 -5.65 10.79 -3.83
CA GLN A 6 -5.61 11.81 -2.78
C GLN A 6 -6.50 12.98 -3.17
N SER A 7 -7.32 13.41 -2.22
CA SER A 7 -8.06 14.68 -2.24
C SER A 7 -7.70 15.46 -0.97
N TRP A 8 -8.33 16.62 -0.77
CA TRP A 8 -8.19 17.36 0.47
C TRP A 8 -8.54 16.52 1.72
N THR A 9 -9.59 15.71 1.64
CA THR A 9 -10.19 15.04 2.80
C THR A 9 -9.88 13.55 2.88
N GLN A 10 -9.27 12.97 1.83
CA GLN A 10 -9.12 11.53 1.72
C GLN A 10 -7.80 11.13 1.08
N ILE A 11 -7.23 10.05 1.59
CA ILE A 11 -6.15 9.30 0.97
C ILE A 11 -6.63 7.85 0.88
N ILE A 12 -6.60 7.28 -0.32
CA ILE A 12 -7.00 5.89 -0.57
C ILE A 12 -5.86 5.19 -1.28
N VAL A 13 -5.39 4.11 -0.68
CA VAL A 13 -4.37 3.23 -1.26
C VAL A 13 -5.03 1.93 -1.68
N PHE A 14 -4.86 1.58 -2.96
CA PHE A 14 -5.19 0.26 -3.49
C PHE A 14 -3.93 -0.48 -3.89
N VAL A 15 -3.86 -1.76 -3.55
CA VAL A 15 -2.80 -2.65 -4.04
C VAL A 15 -3.46 -3.87 -4.67
N THR A 16 -3.09 -4.16 -5.91
CA THR A 16 -3.49 -5.39 -6.61
C THR A 16 -2.26 -6.24 -6.85
N THR A 17 -2.34 -7.51 -6.46
CA THR A 17 -1.36 -8.55 -6.78
C THR A 17 -1.98 -9.55 -7.76
N ALA A 18 -1.24 -10.59 -8.14
CA ALA A 18 -1.79 -11.65 -8.98
C ALA A 18 -2.88 -12.48 -8.28
N THR A 19 -2.93 -12.48 -6.94
CA THR A 19 -3.80 -13.38 -6.16
C THR A 19 -4.61 -12.66 -5.08
N SER A 20 -4.47 -11.34 -4.94
CA SER A 20 -5.21 -10.56 -3.94
C SER A 20 -5.35 -9.10 -4.34
N MET A 21 -6.29 -8.43 -3.66
CA MET A 21 -6.40 -6.98 -3.68
C MET A 21 -6.51 -6.44 -2.25
N SER A 22 -5.99 -5.24 -2.01
CA SER A 22 -6.17 -4.55 -0.74
C SER A 22 -6.61 -3.11 -0.94
N ARG A 23 -7.34 -2.60 0.06
CA ARG A 23 -7.81 -1.22 0.14
C ARG A 23 -7.49 -0.66 1.51
N SER A 24 -7.01 0.58 1.57
CA SER A 24 -6.78 1.27 2.84
C SER A 24 -8.11 1.57 3.56
N SER A 25 -8.15 1.31 4.86
CA SER A 25 -9.21 1.79 5.77
C SER A 25 -8.89 3.17 6.34
N ALA A 26 -7.60 3.45 6.53
CA ALA A 26 -7.08 4.75 6.96
C ALA A 26 -5.70 4.95 6.34
N ALA A 27 -5.37 6.20 6.00
CA ALA A 27 -4.06 6.56 5.46
C ALA A 27 -3.69 7.99 5.86
N VAL A 28 -2.41 8.23 6.09
CA VAL A 28 -1.83 9.54 6.43
C VAL A 28 -0.51 9.75 5.68
N ILE A 29 -0.23 10.99 5.33
CA ILE A 29 1.11 11.41 4.88
C ILE A 29 1.76 12.17 6.04
N GLN A 30 2.86 11.64 6.56
CA GLN A 30 3.71 12.30 7.55
C GLN A 30 4.79 13.07 6.81
N VAL A 31 4.91 14.39 7.05
CA VAL A 31 5.77 15.31 6.27
C VAL A 31 6.90 15.98 7.07
N ASP A 32 6.99 15.72 8.37
CA ASP A 32 8.00 16.31 9.27
C ASP A 32 8.78 15.21 10.00
N ASP A 33 9.42 14.35 9.21
CA ASP A 33 10.25 13.25 9.69
C ASP A 33 11.66 13.41 9.10
N PRO A 34 12.74 13.27 9.91
CA PRO A 34 14.11 13.43 9.43
C PRO A 34 14.49 12.50 8.27
N GLU A 35 13.81 11.35 8.13
CA GLU A 35 14.02 10.39 7.04
C GLU A 35 13.14 10.68 5.81
N GLY A 36 12.43 11.82 5.80
CA GLY A 36 11.59 12.27 4.70
C GLY A 36 10.13 11.82 4.79
N ALA A 37 9.32 12.25 3.82
CA ALA A 37 7.88 12.03 3.83
C ALA A 37 7.52 10.53 3.79
N ALA A 38 6.56 10.14 4.63
CA ALA A 38 6.07 8.76 4.75
C ALA A 38 4.56 8.67 4.50
N LEU A 39 4.15 7.67 3.72
CA LEU A 39 2.77 7.21 3.60
C LEU A 39 2.57 6.04 4.57
N ILE A 40 1.73 6.25 5.57
CA ILE A 40 1.37 5.24 6.57
C ILE A 40 -0.10 4.90 6.39
N TYR A 41 -0.44 3.62 6.27
CA TYR A 41 -1.83 3.21 6.07
C TYR A 41 -2.15 1.86 6.69
N GLN A 42 -3.39 1.73 7.16
CA GLN A 42 -4.02 0.46 7.49
C GLN A 42 -4.82 -0.02 6.28
N TYR A 43 -4.83 -1.33 6.04
CA TYR A 43 -5.54 -1.92 4.90
C TYR A 43 -6.31 -3.19 5.28
N GLN A 44 -7.33 -3.48 4.49
CA GLN A 44 -7.95 -4.80 4.38
C GLN A 44 -7.49 -5.44 3.08
N ASN A 45 -6.98 -6.67 3.14
CA ASN A 45 -6.62 -7.47 1.98
C ASN A 45 -7.64 -8.59 1.78
N GLN A 46 -8.09 -8.78 0.54
CA GLN A 46 -9.01 -9.82 0.10
C GLN A 46 -8.34 -10.68 -0.99
N PRO A 47 -8.25 -12.00 -0.82
CA PRO A 47 -7.82 -12.92 -1.88
C PRO A 47 -8.76 -12.88 -3.09
N LEU A 48 -8.23 -13.11 -4.28
CA LEU A 48 -9.00 -13.32 -5.51
C LEU A 48 -9.61 -14.73 -5.54
N ALA A 49 -10.57 -14.95 -6.44
CA ALA A 49 -11.32 -16.22 -6.53
C ALA A 49 -10.42 -17.43 -6.87
N ASP A 50 -9.34 -17.20 -7.61
CA ASP A 50 -8.34 -18.17 -8.04
C ASP A 50 -7.14 -18.27 -7.08
N ALA A 51 -7.16 -17.54 -5.96
CA ALA A 51 -6.12 -17.62 -4.96
C ALA A 51 -6.06 -19.00 -4.29
N MET A 52 -4.92 -19.33 -3.70
CA MET A 52 -4.78 -20.56 -2.91
C MET A 52 -5.85 -20.61 -1.82
N ARG A 53 -6.48 -21.78 -1.62
CA ARG A 53 -7.57 -21.96 -0.64
C ARG A 53 -7.19 -21.63 0.81
N THR A 54 -5.89 -21.62 1.12
CA THR A 54 -5.34 -21.22 2.42
C THR A 54 -5.27 -19.70 2.60
N MET A 55 -5.57 -18.91 1.57
CA MET A 55 -5.63 -17.46 1.66
C MET A 55 -7.02 -17.02 2.11
N HIS A 56 -7.03 -16.16 3.12
CA HIS A 56 -8.23 -15.49 3.61
C HIS A 56 -8.01 -13.99 3.81
N MET A 57 -9.13 -13.30 4.01
CA MET A 57 -9.17 -11.88 4.29
C MET A 57 -8.40 -11.57 5.58
N HIS A 58 -7.61 -10.49 5.57
CA HIS A 58 -6.88 -10.04 6.76
C HIS A 58 -6.67 -8.53 6.71
N TYR A 59 -6.34 -7.97 7.87
CA TYR A 59 -5.96 -6.57 8.02
C TYR A 59 -4.45 -6.45 8.24
N GLY A 60 -3.89 -5.33 7.80
CA GLY A 60 -2.48 -5.03 8.02
C GLY A 60 -2.20 -3.53 8.04
N THR A 61 -0.93 -3.21 8.25
CA THR A 61 -0.41 -1.84 8.23
C THR A 61 0.79 -1.80 7.31
N ALA A 62 1.03 -0.67 6.67
CA ALA A 62 2.23 -0.40 5.91
C ALA A 62 2.76 1.01 6.18
N MET A 63 4.07 1.15 6.11
CA MET A 63 4.79 2.42 6.20
C MET A 63 5.78 2.49 5.05
N LEU A 64 5.53 3.41 4.12
CA LEU A 64 6.32 3.57 2.90
C LEU A 64 6.92 4.98 2.87
N ARG A 65 8.21 5.10 2.59
CA ARG A 65 8.91 6.38 2.45
C ARG A 65 9.20 6.69 1.00
N VAL A 66 9.14 7.97 0.66
CA VAL A 66 9.60 8.47 -0.65
C VAL A 66 11.09 8.71 -0.58
N SER A 67 11.87 8.08 -1.45
CA SER A 67 13.28 8.37 -1.65
C SER A 67 13.50 9.44 -2.71
N ASN A 68 14.68 10.06 -2.70
CA ASN A 68 15.04 11.17 -3.60
C ASN A 68 14.96 10.82 -5.09
N ASP A 69 15.05 9.54 -5.45
CA ASP A 69 14.91 9.03 -6.82
C ASP A 69 13.43 8.84 -7.25
N GLY A 70 12.47 9.25 -6.43
CA GLY A 70 11.04 9.13 -6.69
C GLY A 70 10.50 7.70 -6.52
N CYS A 71 11.23 6.83 -5.82
CA CYS A 71 10.77 5.52 -5.41
C CYS A 71 9.98 5.62 -4.09
N LEU A 72 8.91 4.85 -3.96
CA LEU A 72 8.15 4.69 -2.72
C LEU A 72 8.42 3.28 -2.20
N ALA A 73 9.02 3.16 -1.02
CA ALA A 73 9.42 1.86 -0.48
C ALA A 73 9.34 1.80 1.04
N GLY A 74 9.11 0.60 1.57
CA GLY A 74 9.05 0.38 3.00
C GLY A 74 8.39 -0.95 3.33
N ASP A 75 7.99 -1.13 4.57
CA ASP A 75 7.55 -2.41 5.09
C ASP A 75 6.05 -2.45 5.35
N TYR A 76 5.49 -3.66 5.26
CA TYR A 76 4.14 -3.96 5.70
C TYR A 76 4.13 -5.10 6.70
N TYR A 77 3.13 -5.09 7.57
CA TYR A 77 2.80 -6.16 8.48
C TYR A 77 1.36 -6.62 8.19
N ALA A 78 1.16 -7.90 7.88
CA ALA A 78 -0.12 -8.50 7.51
C ALA A 78 -1.04 -8.81 8.72
N GLY A 79 -0.82 -8.11 9.83
CA GLY A 79 -1.61 -8.22 11.04
C GLY A 79 -1.33 -9.46 11.88
N ARG A 80 -1.95 -9.48 13.07
CA ARG A 80 -1.78 -10.53 14.10
C ARG A 80 -2.16 -11.93 13.62
N ASP A 81 -3.10 -12.00 12.68
CA ASP A 81 -3.64 -13.25 12.17
C ASP A 81 -2.65 -13.95 11.23
N ARG A 82 -2.10 -13.23 10.24
CA ARG A 82 -1.08 -13.79 9.34
C ARG A 82 0.31 -13.85 9.97
N ARG A 83 0.66 -12.87 10.81
CA ARG A 83 2.01 -12.70 11.40
C ARG A 83 3.15 -12.67 10.38
N THR A 84 2.83 -12.29 9.15
CA THR A 84 3.83 -12.10 8.09
C THR A 84 4.11 -10.62 7.91
N PHE A 85 5.30 -10.33 7.43
CA PHE A 85 5.73 -9.00 7.04
C PHE A 85 6.50 -9.09 5.73
N GLY A 86 6.69 -7.97 5.07
CA GLY A 86 7.45 -7.91 3.85
C GLY A 86 7.68 -6.48 3.40
N ARG A 87 8.33 -6.34 2.25
CA ARG A 87 8.74 -5.04 1.71
C ARG A 87 7.96 -4.72 0.44
N ILE A 88 7.47 -3.49 0.35
CA ILE A 88 6.92 -2.88 -0.87
C ILE A 88 8.00 -1.95 -1.44
N CYS A 89 8.17 -1.99 -2.75
CA CYS A 89 9.03 -1.07 -3.50
C CYS A 89 8.36 -0.79 -4.84
N CYS A 90 8.07 0.48 -5.12
CA CYS A 90 7.40 0.89 -6.35
C CYS A 90 7.96 2.21 -6.86
N LYS A 91 8.04 2.33 -8.19
CA LYS A 91 8.42 3.56 -8.88
C LYS A 91 7.20 4.21 -9.49
N ARG A 92 7.17 5.54 -9.48
CA ARG A 92 6.12 6.30 -10.17
C ARG A 92 6.24 6.06 -11.68
N VAL A 93 5.18 5.56 -12.28
CA VAL A 93 5.02 5.52 -13.73
C VAL A 93 4.35 6.81 -14.16
N LYS A 94 4.88 7.51 -15.17
CA LYS A 94 4.18 8.66 -15.75
C LYS A 94 2.86 8.17 -16.34
N GLY A 95 1.73 8.76 -15.91
CA GLY A 95 0.42 8.42 -16.47
C GLY A 95 0.41 8.71 -17.97
N VAL A 96 -0.14 7.78 -18.76
CA VAL A 96 -0.55 8.10 -20.13
C VAL A 96 -1.79 8.95 -19.99
N CYS A 97 -1.66 10.27 -20.13
CA CYS A 97 -2.83 11.12 -20.37
C CYS A 97 -3.38 10.72 -21.74
N SER A 98 -4.51 10.02 -21.77
CA SER A 98 -5.35 10.00 -22.96
C SER A 98 -5.84 11.44 -23.16
N ALA A 99 -5.35 12.08 -24.22
CA ALA A 99 -5.87 13.36 -24.69
C ALA A 99 -7.29 13.21 -25.23
#